data_AF-A0A0G1TUU0-F1
#
_entry.id   AF-A0A0G1TUU0-F1
#
_cell.length_a   1.000
_cell.length_b   1.000
_cell.length_c   1.000
_cell.angle_alpha   90.00
_cell.angle_beta   90.00
_cell.angle_gamma   90.00
#
_symmetry.space_group_name_H-M   'P 1'
#
loop_
_entity.id
_entity.type
_entity.pdbx_description
1 polymer ?
#
loop_
_entity_poly.entity_id
_entity_poly.type
_entity_poly.pdbx_seq_one_letter_code
_entity_poly.pdbx_strand_id
1 'polypeptide(L)'
;MEIEPLYKFIKSASRIRLFRSASFIIFAGVGLLVLNEYFLRIRFSVWPAVPYIFYWLVIAITFSALLLIPWRRYEEDSERLMVESFITGLAIGLVIAIYKIFAYYQLWTLFNLLAEPIRTALFGLLVIWVLKEKSRALATGQIA
;
A
#
# COMPACT_ATOMS: atom_id res chain seq x y z
N MET A 1 -19.62 -16.92 -19.17
CA MET A 1 -19.10 -15.59 -18.76
C MET A 1 -17.67 -15.50 -19.27
N GLU A 2 -17.39 -14.56 -20.17
CA GLU A 2 -16.15 -14.49 -20.93
C GLU A 2 -14.99 -13.98 -20.06
N ILE A 3 -14.12 -14.89 -19.61
CA ILE A 3 -12.94 -14.59 -18.79
C ILE A 3 -11.75 -14.14 -19.68
N GLU A 4 -11.79 -14.48 -20.97
CA GLU A 4 -10.74 -14.15 -21.97
C GLU A 4 -10.46 -12.65 -22.16
N PRO A 5 -11.46 -11.76 -22.32
CA PRO A 5 -11.19 -10.34 -22.55
C PRO A 5 -10.52 -9.70 -21.33
N LEU A 6 -10.95 -10.07 -20.12
CA LEU A 6 -10.36 -9.59 -18.86
C LEU A 6 -8.91 -10.06 -18.73
N TYR A 7 -8.63 -11.33 -19.01
CA TYR A 7 -7.28 -11.90 -18.95
C TYR A 7 -6.33 -11.23 -19.94
N LYS A 8 -6.76 -11.02 -21.20
CA LYS A 8 -5.96 -10.31 -22.21
C LYS A 8 -5.69 -8.86 -21.79
N PHE A 9 -6.67 -8.17 -21.22
CA PHE A 9 -6.52 -6.80 -20.74
C PHE A 9 -5.52 -6.72 -19.58
N ILE A 10 -5.63 -7.59 -18.57
CA ILE A 10 -4.68 -7.66 -17.44
C ILE A 10 -3.26 -7.97 -17.93
N LYS A 11 -3.11 -8.92 -18.86
CA LYS A 11 -1.80 -9.29 -19.42
C LYS A 11 -1.19 -8.15 -20.22
N SER A 12 -2.00 -7.39 -20.96
CA SER A 12 -1.56 -6.19 -21.68
C SER A 12 -1.15 -5.07 -20.73
N ALA A 13 -1.98 -4.77 -19.72
CA ALA A 13 -1.71 -3.76 -18.70
C ALA A 13 -0.43 -4.08 -17.90
N SER A 14 -0.19 -5.36 -17.57
CA SER A 14 1.01 -5.81 -16.86
C SER A 14 2.32 -5.66 -17.65
N ARG A 15 2.22 -5.45 -18.98
CA ARG A 15 3.35 -5.29 -19.91
C ARG A 15 3.77 -3.83 -20.08
N ILE A 16 2.93 -2.89 -19.65
CA ILE A 16 3.23 -1.47 -19.68
C ILE A 16 4.25 -1.14 -18.57
N ARG A 17 5.39 -0.56 -18.96
CA ARG A 17 6.52 -0.24 -18.06
C ARG A 17 6.11 0.62 -16.85
N LEU A 18 5.12 1.49 -17.02
CA LEU A 18 4.58 2.38 -16.00
C LEU A 18 3.99 1.63 -14.78
N PHE A 19 3.25 0.53 -14.98
CA PHE A 19 2.67 -0.25 -13.87
C PHE A 19 3.70 -1.02 -13.05
N ARG A 20 4.95 -1.11 -13.54
CA ARG A 20 6.09 -1.69 -12.81
C ARG A 20 6.99 -0.64 -12.17
N SER A 21 6.66 0.65 -12.32
CA SER A 21 7.40 1.73 -11.69
C SER A 21 6.96 1.89 -10.25
N ALA A 22 7.90 1.78 -9.31
CA ALA A 22 7.63 2.01 -7.89
C ALA A 22 7.02 3.40 -7.65
N SER A 23 7.53 4.43 -8.35
CA SER A 23 6.98 5.78 -8.27
C SER A 23 5.51 5.83 -8.69
N PHE A 24 5.13 5.14 -9.78
CA PHE A 24 3.75 5.11 -10.23
C PHE A 24 2.83 4.42 -9.22
N ILE A 25 3.26 3.30 -8.63
CA ILE A 25 2.48 2.58 -7.61
C ILE A 25 2.28 3.47 -6.38
N ILE A 26 3.32 4.19 -5.93
CA ILE A 26 3.22 5.15 -4.82
C ILE A 26 2.23 6.26 -5.17
N PHE A 27 2.36 6.90 -6.35
CA PHE A 27 1.46 7.97 -6.77
C PHE A 27 0.00 7.49 -6.88
N ALA A 28 -0.24 6.32 -7.45
CA ALA A 28 -1.57 5.74 -7.56
C ALA A 28 -2.16 5.40 -6.19
N GLY A 29 -1.38 4.78 -5.30
CA GLY A 29 -1.80 4.45 -3.94
C GLY A 29 -2.14 5.68 -3.12
N VAL A 30 -1.25 6.69 -3.11
CA VAL A 30 -1.50 7.97 -2.44
C VAL A 30 -2.72 8.67 -3.05
N GLY A 31 -2.84 8.69 -4.37
CA GLY A 31 -3.99 9.27 -5.06
C GLY A 31 -5.31 8.62 -4.64
N LEU A 32 -5.36 7.29 -4.58
CA LEU A 32 -6.54 6.56 -4.10
C LEU A 32 -6.88 6.87 -2.64
N LEU A 33 -5.87 7.05 -1.78
CA LEU A 33 -6.09 7.41 -0.37
C LEU A 33 -6.62 8.83 -0.22
N VAL A 34 -6.11 9.77 -1.02
CA VAL A 34 -6.62 11.15 -1.07
C VAL A 34 -8.06 11.17 -1.60
N LEU A 35 -8.35 10.43 -2.68
CA LEU A 35 -9.70 10.31 -3.22
C LEU A 35 -10.67 9.66 -2.23
N ASN A 36 -10.24 8.63 -1.51
CA ASN A 36 -11.01 8.00 -0.46
C ASN A 36 -11.40 9.01 0.63
N GLU A 37 -10.42 9.78 1.12
CA GLU A 37 -10.65 10.79 2.14
C GLU A 37 -11.59 11.89 1.64
N TYR A 38 -11.36 12.40 0.44
CA TYR A 38 -12.18 13.46 -0.14
C TYR A 38 -13.61 13.00 -0.45
N PHE A 39 -13.78 11.88 -1.15
CA PHE A 39 -15.10 11.44 -1.59
C PHE A 39 -15.87 10.72 -0.48
N LEU A 40 -15.31 9.67 0.10
CA LEU A 40 -16.06 8.85 1.06
C LEU A 40 -16.23 9.57 2.39
N ARG A 41 -15.22 10.29 2.87
CA ARG A 41 -15.27 10.91 4.20
C ARG A 41 -15.78 12.34 4.19
N ILE A 42 -15.32 13.19 3.26
CA ILE A 42 -15.71 14.61 3.23
C ILE A 42 -16.98 14.83 2.41
N ARG A 43 -17.03 14.37 1.15
CA ARG A 43 -18.12 14.69 0.21
C ARG A 43 -19.40 13.91 0.50
N PHE A 44 -19.31 12.60 0.67
CA PHE A 44 -20.45 11.72 0.87
C PHE A 44 -20.73 11.42 2.35
N SER A 45 -19.82 11.79 3.25
CA SER A 45 -19.95 11.59 4.71
C SER A 45 -20.40 10.17 5.07
N VAL A 46 -19.80 9.18 4.40
CA VAL A 46 -20.10 7.77 4.61
C VAL A 46 -19.69 7.38 6.03
N TRP A 47 -20.36 6.38 6.60
CA TRP A 47 -20.04 5.81 7.90
C TRP A 47 -18.53 5.64 8.11
N PRO A 48 -17.96 6.10 9.25
CA PRO A 48 -16.50 6.21 9.45
C PRO A 48 -15.71 4.91 9.23
N ALA A 49 -16.35 3.76 9.42
CA ALA A 49 -15.74 2.45 9.19
C ALA A 49 -15.40 2.21 7.71
N VAL A 50 -16.22 2.70 6.77
CA VAL A 50 -16.04 2.46 5.33
C VAL A 50 -14.75 3.09 4.78
N PRO A 51 -14.49 4.40 4.93
CA PRO A 51 -13.24 5.00 4.47
C PRO A 51 -12.02 4.43 5.19
N TYR A 52 -12.17 3.93 6.42
CA TYR A 52 -11.10 3.27 7.16
C TYR A 52 -10.76 1.89 6.60
N ILE A 53 -11.76 1.07 6.26
CA ILE A 53 -11.55 -0.23 5.60
C ILE A 53 -10.90 -0.02 4.24
N PHE A 54 -11.41 0.93 3.45
CA PHE A 54 -10.85 1.22 2.13
C PHE A 54 -9.41 1.74 2.22
N TYR A 55 -9.11 2.58 3.22
CA TYR A 55 -7.75 3.03 3.51
C TYR A 55 -6.78 1.85 3.66
N TRP A 56 -7.11 0.89 4.52
CA TRP A 56 -6.25 -0.28 4.76
C TRP A 56 -6.13 -1.19 3.56
N LEU A 57 -7.21 -1.35 2.80
CA LEU A 57 -7.21 -2.15 1.58
C LEU A 57 -6.29 -1.55 0.52
N VAL A 58 -6.34 -0.23 0.32
CA VAL A 58 -5.44 0.47 -0.61
C VAL A 58 -3.99 0.37 -0.15
N ILE A 59 -3.72 0.56 1.15
CA ILE A 59 -2.38 0.40 1.73
C ILE A 59 -1.87 -1.03 1.47
N ALA A 60 -2.68 -2.06 1.75
CA ALA A 60 -2.32 -3.46 1.52
C ALA A 60 -1.96 -3.74 0.07
N ILE A 61 -2.80 -3.32 -0.89
CA ILE A 61 -2.54 -3.52 -2.32
C ILE A 61 -1.27 -2.79 -2.76
N THR A 62 -1.11 -1.53 -2.31
CA THR A 62 0.05 -0.69 -2.67
C THR A 62 1.34 -1.32 -2.16
N PHE A 63 1.37 -1.78 -0.90
CA PHE A 63 2.52 -2.44 -0.32
C PHE A 63 2.83 -3.77 -0.99
N SER A 64 1.83 -4.63 -1.20
CA SER A 64 2.05 -5.91 -1.90
C SER A 64 2.61 -5.67 -3.29
N ALA A 65 2.08 -4.71 -4.05
CA ALA A 65 2.58 -4.37 -5.39
C ALA A 65 4.02 -3.81 -5.35
N LEU A 66 4.31 -2.92 -4.39
CA LEU A 66 5.64 -2.34 -4.23
C LEU A 66 6.68 -3.38 -3.83
N LEU A 67 6.33 -4.32 -2.96
CA LEU A 67 7.23 -5.35 -2.44
C LEU A 67 7.54 -6.43 -3.47
N LEU A 68 6.64 -6.71 -4.42
CA LEU A 68 6.91 -7.65 -5.50
C LEU A 68 8.06 -7.21 -6.42
N ILE A 69 8.36 -5.91 -6.50
CA ILE A 69 9.47 -5.38 -7.30
C ILE A 69 10.84 -5.73 -6.69
N PRO A 70 11.17 -5.33 -5.44
CA PRO A 70 12.41 -5.68 -4.77
C PRO A 70 12.47 -7.17 -4.43
N TRP A 71 11.35 -7.86 -4.18
CA TRP A 71 11.33 -9.32 -3.96
C TRP A 71 11.91 -10.12 -5.13
N ARG A 72 11.76 -9.62 -6.37
CA ARG A 72 12.36 -10.25 -7.55
C ARG A 72 13.83 -9.88 -7.76
N ARG A 73 14.32 -8.85 -7.08
CA ARG A 73 15.69 -8.31 -7.24
C ARG A 73 16.61 -8.69 -6.09
N TYR A 74 16.06 -8.81 -4.90
CA TYR A 74 16.78 -9.20 -3.69
C TYR A 74 16.36 -10.62 -3.32
N GLU A 75 17.32 -11.43 -2.90
CA GLU A 75 17.04 -12.75 -2.31
C GLU A 75 16.09 -12.58 -1.09
N GLU A 76 15.23 -13.59 -0.87
CA GLU A 76 14.06 -13.53 0.01
C GLU A 76 14.36 -13.11 1.45
N ASP A 77 15.61 -13.24 1.89
CA ASP A 77 16.04 -12.94 3.26
C ASP A 77 16.70 -11.58 3.47
N SER A 78 16.79 -10.71 2.46
CA SER A 78 17.49 -9.43 2.64
C SER A 78 16.85 -8.54 3.71
N GLU A 79 17.65 -8.09 4.67
CA GLU A 79 17.30 -7.03 5.63
C GLU A 79 16.95 -5.72 4.92
N ARG A 80 17.56 -5.51 3.75
CA ARG A 80 17.32 -4.38 2.86
C ARG A 80 15.84 -4.25 2.47
N LEU A 81 15.15 -5.36 2.21
CA LEU A 81 13.72 -5.34 1.86
C LEU A 81 12.87 -4.80 3.03
N MET A 82 13.22 -5.14 4.27
CA MET A 82 12.55 -4.64 5.48
C MET A 82 12.74 -3.13 5.64
N VAL A 83 13.98 -2.66 5.47
CA VAL A 83 14.30 -1.23 5.55
C VAL A 83 13.59 -0.43 4.46
N GLU A 84 13.61 -0.89 3.21
CA GLU A 84 12.99 -0.19 2.08
C GLU A 84 11.46 -0.06 2.26
N SER A 85 10.79 -1.09 2.76
CA SER A 85 9.36 -1.04 3.07
C SER A 85 9.02 -0.13 4.24
N PHE A 86 9.83 -0.15 5.30
CA PHE A 86 9.66 0.75 6.42
C PHE A 86 9.75 2.21 5.98
N ILE A 87 10.80 2.56 5.22
CA ILE A 87 10.98 3.91 4.68
C ILE A 87 9.83 4.30 3.74
N THR A 88 9.40 3.38 2.88
CA THR A 88 8.28 3.60 1.96
C THR A 88 6.98 3.87 2.73
N GLY A 89 6.74 3.13 3.81
CA GLY A 89 5.57 3.35 4.67
C GLY A 89 5.59 4.65 5.43
N LEU A 90 6.76 5.06 5.94
CA LEU A 90 6.93 6.38 6.52
C LEU A 90 6.59 7.47 5.51
N ALA A 91 7.12 7.38 4.28
CA ALA A 91 6.88 8.36 3.24
C ALA A 91 5.40 8.45 2.84
N ILE A 92 4.75 7.30 2.58
CA ILE A 92 3.32 7.25 2.22
C ILE A 92 2.46 7.83 3.36
N GLY A 93 2.69 7.38 4.60
CA GLY A 93 1.93 7.85 5.75
C GLY A 93 2.13 9.34 6.03
N LEU A 94 3.33 9.87 5.78
CA LEU A 94 3.61 11.31 5.92
C LEU A 94 2.83 12.14 4.91
N VAL A 95 2.81 11.73 3.65
CA VAL A 95 2.05 12.44 2.60
C VAL A 95 0.56 12.50 2.94
N ILE A 96 0.00 11.39 3.44
CA ILE A 96 -1.40 11.32 3.86
C ILE A 96 -1.66 12.21 5.08
N ALA A 97 -0.76 12.18 6.07
CA ALA A 97 -0.91 12.98 7.27
C ALA A 97 -0.89 14.48 6.95
N ILE A 98 0.03 14.91 6.08
CA ILE A 98 0.09 16.29 5.57
C ILE A 98 -1.24 16.64 4.89
N TYR A 99 -1.74 15.80 4.00
CA TYR A 99 -3.03 16.03 3.34
C TYR A 99 -4.17 16.21 4.35
N LYS A 100 -4.25 15.37 5.38
CA LYS A 100 -5.29 15.45 6.42
C LYS A 100 -5.24 16.73 7.25
N ILE A 101 -4.04 17.28 7.50
CA ILE A 101 -3.90 18.58 8.17
C ILE A 101 -4.60 19.67 7.36
N PHE A 102 -4.35 19.71 6.05
CA PHE A 102 -5.01 20.65 5.15
C PHE A 102 -6.50 20.37 4.96
N ALA A 103 -6.94 19.12 5.07
CA ALA A 103 -8.34 18.76 4.84
C ALA A 103 -9.25 19.06 6.04
N TYR A 104 -8.77 18.85 7.28
CA TYR A 104 -9.62 18.93 8.48
C TYR A 104 -9.37 20.16 9.36
N TYR A 105 -8.22 20.84 9.25
CA TYR A 105 -7.88 22.03 10.05
C TYR A 105 -8.08 21.87 11.58
N GLN A 106 -7.97 20.64 12.11
CA GLN A 106 -8.18 20.35 13.54
C GLN A 106 -6.84 20.14 14.25
N LEU A 107 -6.69 20.64 15.47
CA LEU A 107 -5.46 20.48 16.27
C LEU A 107 -5.06 19.01 16.44
N TRP A 108 -6.03 18.10 16.57
CA TRP A 108 -5.79 16.66 16.67
C TRP A 108 -5.11 16.04 15.44
N THR A 109 -5.18 16.70 14.27
CA THR A 109 -4.47 16.24 13.06
C THR A 109 -2.96 16.42 13.13
N LEU A 110 -2.45 17.27 14.03
CA LEU A 110 -1.01 17.37 14.27
C LEU A 110 -0.46 16.08 14.91
N PHE A 111 -1.21 15.41 15.78
CA PHE A 111 -0.78 14.11 16.31
C PHE A 111 -0.76 13.02 15.23
N ASN A 112 -1.64 13.14 14.22
CA ASN A 112 -1.62 12.25 13.06
C ASN A 112 -0.35 12.42 12.21
N LEU A 113 0.31 13.58 12.27
CA LEU A 113 1.59 13.80 11.57
C LEU A 113 2.67 12.80 12.00
N LEU A 114 2.62 12.31 13.23
CA LEU A 114 3.54 11.27 13.74
C LEU A 114 2.91 9.88 13.71
N ALA A 115 1.66 9.75 14.13
CA ALA A 115 1.01 8.46 14.27
C ALA A 115 0.78 7.76 12.92
N GLU A 116 0.42 8.51 11.87
CA GLU A 116 0.05 7.95 10.58
C GLU A 116 1.26 7.42 9.77
N PRO A 117 2.41 8.11 9.70
CA PRO A 117 3.66 7.54 9.18
C PRO A 117 4.07 6.25 9.90
N ILE A 118 4.12 6.28 11.24
CA ILE A 118 4.57 5.15 12.04
C ILE A 118 3.67 3.94 11.80
N ARG A 119 2.35 4.13 11.87
CA ARG A 119 1.38 3.06 11.65
C ARG A 119 1.50 2.46 10.24
N THR A 120 1.69 3.30 9.23
CA THR A 120 1.83 2.84 7.84
C THR A 120 3.16 2.10 7.61
N ALA A 121 4.23 2.54 8.26
CA ALA A 121 5.53 1.87 8.25
C ALA A 121 5.50 0.50 8.95
N LEU A 122 4.86 0.40 10.11
CA LEU A 122 4.65 -0.86 10.82
C LEU A 122 3.81 -1.84 10.01
N PHE A 123 2.79 -1.34 9.31
CA PHE A 123 2.01 -2.16 8.40
C PHE A 123 2.86 -2.69 7.24
N GLY A 124 3.72 -1.86 6.66
CA GLY A 124 4.67 -2.28 5.63
C GLY A 124 5.61 -3.40 6.08
N LEU A 125 6.10 -3.33 7.32
CA LEU A 125 6.90 -4.40 7.93
C LEU A 125 6.09 -5.68 8.12
N LEU A 126 4.84 -5.58 8.59
CA LEU A 126 3.94 -6.72 8.75
C LEU A 126 3.71 -7.43 7.42
N VAL A 127 3.45 -6.68 6.33
CA VAL A 127 3.25 -7.27 5.00
C VAL A 127 4.50 -8.05 4.55
N ILE A 128 5.70 -7.49 4.75
CA ILE A 128 6.94 -8.22 4.44
C ILE A 128 7.04 -9.49 5.26
N TRP A 129 6.81 -9.38 6.56
CA TRP A 129 6.95 -10.53 7.45
C TRP A 129 6.04 -11.67 7.01
N VAL A 130 4.79 -11.37 6.65
CA VAL A 130 3.85 -12.36 6.09
C VAL A 130 4.36 -12.94 4.76
N LEU A 131 4.91 -12.11 3.86
CA LEU A 131 5.45 -12.59 2.58
C LEU A 131 6.68 -13.50 2.79
N LYS A 132 7.59 -13.13 3.69
CA LYS A 132 8.75 -13.95 4.07
C LYS A 132 8.32 -15.29 4.66
N GLU A 133 7.38 -15.28 5.59
CA GLU A 133 6.88 -16.49 6.23
C GLU A 133 6.20 -17.42 5.21
N LYS A 134 5.37 -16.86 4.33
CA LYS A 134 4.73 -17.63 3.24
C LYS A 134 5.75 -18.23 2.29
N SER A 135 6.81 -17.49 1.94
CA SER A 135 7.84 -18.01 1.05
C SER A 135 8.63 -19.15 1.67
N ARG A 136 9.02 -19.00 2.94
CA ARG A 136 9.68 -20.07 3.71
C ARG A 136 8.82 -21.33 3.78
N ALA A 137 7.52 -21.19 4.03
CA ALA A 137 6.59 -22.31 4.11
C ALA A 137 6.39 -23.03 2.75
N LEU A 138 6.46 -22.30 1.62
CA LEU A 138 6.47 -22.89 0.28
C LEU A 138 7.79 -23.62 0.00
N ALA A 139 8.92 -23.06 0.40
CA ALA A 139 10.24 -23.67 0.23
C ALA A 139 10.42 -24.96 1.06
N THR A 140 9.79 -25.05 2.22
CA THR A 140 9.86 -26.22 3.11
C THR A 140 8.78 -27.28 2.82
N GLY A 141 7.90 -27.06 1.84
CA GLY A 141 6.82 -27.99 1.47
C GLY A 141 5.72 -28.11 2.53
N GLN A 142 5.61 -27.14 3.45
CA GLN A 142 4.56 -27.13 4.49
C GLN A 142 3.21 -26.60 3.97
N ILE A 143 3.19 -25.96 2.81
CA ILE A 143 1.99 -25.49 2.13
C ILE A 143 2.04 -26.05 0.70
N ALA A 144 1.22 -27.08 0.43
CA ALA A 144 1.00 -27.66 -0.88
C ALA A 144 -0.08 -26.89 -1.66
#